data_AF-A0A923YJV7-F1
#
_entry.id   AF-A0A923YJV7-F1
#
_cell.length_a   1.000
_cell.length_b   1.000
_cell.length_c   1.000
_cell.angle_alpha   90.00
_cell.angle_beta   90.00
_cell.angle_gamma   90.00
#
_symmetry.space_group_name_H-M   'P 1'
#
loop_
_entity.id
_entity.type
_entity.pdbx_description
1 polymer ?
#
loop_
_entity_poly.entity_id
_entity_poly.type
_entity_poly.pdbx_seq_one_letter_code
_entity_poly.pdbx_strand_id
1 'polypeptide(L)'
;MVTDYLFMEPLLVERVKTSVSDLKGIFTAPDIAAMDEKNQITPAAHMIYIGDEIAKGTADQGSLGKVQYVTQLWVMVIAVYYADAVYRFRSASLSRTINRRSDAWAVRPDSR
;
A
#
# COMPACT_ATOMS: atom_id res chain seq x y z
N MET A 1 28.15 19.06 -13.71
CA MET A 1 26.70 19.34 -13.73
C MET A 1 26.01 17.99 -13.62
N VAL A 2 25.17 17.79 -12.61
CA VAL A 2 24.38 16.55 -12.52
C VAL A 2 23.34 16.62 -13.65
N THR A 3 23.49 15.75 -14.65
CA THR A 3 22.64 15.72 -15.85
C THR A 3 21.32 14.98 -15.60
N ASP A 4 21.27 14.14 -14.57
CA ASP A 4 20.09 13.39 -14.16
C ASP A 4 19.60 13.91 -12.81
N TYR A 5 18.53 14.70 -12.84
CA TYR A 5 17.95 15.28 -11.64
C TYR A 5 17.40 14.20 -10.69
N LEU A 6 16.89 13.07 -11.18
CA LEU A 6 16.26 12.02 -10.35
C LEU A 6 17.19 10.83 -10.07
N PHE A 7 18.50 11.02 -10.20
CA PHE A 7 19.52 9.98 -9.98
C PHE A 7 19.46 9.31 -8.59
N MET A 8 18.81 9.96 -7.61
CA MET A 8 18.61 9.39 -6.27
C MET A 8 17.62 8.21 -6.27
N GLU A 9 16.67 8.14 -7.21
CA GLU A 9 15.67 7.06 -7.28
C GLU A 9 16.32 5.66 -7.31
N PRO A 10 17.22 5.33 -8.26
CA PRO A 10 17.84 4.01 -8.31
C PRO A 10 18.68 3.68 -7.07
N LEU A 11 19.33 4.68 -6.46
CA LEU A 11 20.13 4.50 -5.24
C LEU A 11 19.26 4.18 -4.03
N LEU A 12 18.12 4.86 -3.90
CA LEU A 12 17.14 4.57 -2.86
C LEU A 12 16.54 3.18 -3.05
N VAL A 13 16.17 2.81 -4.28
CA VAL A 13 15.65 1.49 -4.62
C VAL A 13 16.64 0.39 -4.24
N GLU A 14 17.92 0.54 -4.60
CA GLU A 14 18.98 -0.42 -4.27
C GLU A 14 19.19 -0.56 -2.75
N ARG A 15 19.20 0.57 -2.05
CA ARG A 15 19.33 0.58 -0.58
C ARG A 15 18.19 -0.16 0.11
N VAL A 16 16.98 -0.06 -0.42
CA VAL A 16 15.80 -0.72 0.15
C VAL A 16 15.82 -2.21 -0.16
N LYS A 17 16.20 -2.59 -1.40
CA LYS A 17 16.42 -4.00 -1.78
C LYS A 17 17.41 -4.70 -0.85
N THR A 18 18.48 -4.01 -0.47
CA THR A 18 19.53 -4.56 0.39
C THR A 18 19.14 -4.56 1.87
N SER A 19 18.34 -3.59 2.32
CA SER A 19 17.97 -3.45 3.74
C SER A 19 16.71 -4.25 4.12
N VAL A 20 15.81 -4.52 3.16
CA VAL A 20 14.52 -5.17 3.39
C VAL A 20 14.29 -6.26 2.34
N SER A 21 14.80 -7.46 2.61
CA SER A 21 14.69 -8.62 1.72
C SER A 21 13.28 -9.17 1.56
N ASP A 22 12.38 -8.84 2.49
CA ASP A 22 11.04 -9.45 2.57
C ASP A 22 10.04 -8.81 1.59
N LEU A 23 10.39 -7.67 0.99
CA LEU A 23 9.60 -7.04 -0.05
C LEU A 23 9.70 -7.86 -1.34
N LYS A 24 8.56 -8.30 -1.86
CA LYS A 24 8.48 -9.03 -3.14
C LYS A 24 8.67 -8.13 -4.35
N GLY A 25 8.53 -6.83 -4.18
CA GLY A 25 8.70 -5.83 -5.23
C GLY A 25 8.98 -4.45 -4.68
N ILE A 26 9.82 -3.70 -5.39
CA ILE A 26 10.02 -2.27 -5.19
C ILE A 26 9.79 -1.62 -6.54
N PHE A 27 8.81 -0.74 -6.61
CA PHE A 27 8.29 -0.12 -7.82
C PHE A 27 8.56 1.38 -7.79
N THR A 28 8.70 2.00 -8.96
CA THR A 28 8.91 3.44 -9.11
C THR A 28 7.72 4.08 -9.83
N ALA A 29 7.73 5.41 -10.00
CA ALA A 29 6.60 6.13 -10.59
C ALA A 29 6.14 5.59 -11.98
N PRO A 30 7.03 5.19 -12.91
CA PRO A 30 6.63 4.54 -14.15
C PRO A 30 5.84 3.24 -13.97
N ASP A 31 6.14 2.45 -12.93
CA ASP A 31 5.46 1.17 -12.67
C ASP A 31 4.02 1.39 -12.18
N ILE A 32 3.77 2.49 -11.47
CA ILE A 32 2.44 2.84 -10.96
C ILE A 32 1.48 3.10 -12.13
N ALA A 33 1.94 3.75 -13.20
CA ALA A 33 1.10 4.05 -14.36
C ALA A 33 0.58 2.78 -15.06
N ALA A 34 1.30 1.67 -14.95
CA ALA A 34 0.92 0.37 -15.52
C ALA A 34 0.29 -0.59 -14.48
N MET A 35 0.07 -0.15 -13.24
CA MET A 35 -0.36 -1.01 -12.15
C MET A 35 -1.83 -1.37 -12.24
N ASP A 36 -2.14 -2.68 -12.26
CA ASP A 36 -3.48 -3.22 -12.02
C ASP A 36 -3.63 -3.54 -10.53
N GLU A 37 -4.49 -2.80 -9.83
CA GLU A 37 -4.75 -2.96 -8.39
C GLU A 37 -5.12 -4.40 -8.01
N LYS A 38 -5.81 -5.14 -8.89
CA LYS A 38 -6.24 -6.52 -8.61
C LYS A 38 -5.10 -7.52 -8.63
N ASN A 39 -4.01 -7.19 -9.32
CA ASN A 39 -2.85 -8.05 -9.53
C ASN A 39 -1.59 -7.49 -8.86
N GLN A 40 -1.75 -6.56 -7.91
CA GLN A 40 -0.62 -5.96 -7.23
C GLN A 40 0.15 -6.98 -6.38
N ILE A 41 1.45 -7.09 -6.63
CA ILE A 41 2.36 -7.92 -5.84
C ILE A 41 2.47 -7.32 -4.43
N THR A 42 2.28 -8.14 -3.40
CA THR A 42 2.41 -7.74 -1.99
C THR A 42 3.11 -8.83 -1.15
N PRO A 43 3.91 -8.45 -0.12
CA PRO A 43 4.25 -7.09 0.28
C PRO A 43 5.20 -6.41 -0.71
N ALA A 44 4.98 -5.12 -0.97
CA ALA A 44 5.78 -4.33 -1.89
C ALA A 44 5.94 -2.88 -1.42
N ALA A 45 6.89 -2.15 -2.01
CA ALA A 45 7.08 -0.73 -1.77
C ALA A 45 7.03 0.06 -3.08
N HIS A 46 6.50 1.28 -3.04
CA HIS A 46 6.52 2.24 -4.15
C HIS A 46 7.39 3.43 -3.74
N MET A 47 8.44 3.71 -4.51
CA MET A 47 9.31 4.87 -4.34
C MET A 47 8.83 6.01 -5.23
N ILE A 48 8.52 7.16 -4.63
CA ILE A 48 7.89 8.29 -5.32
C ILE A 48 8.63 9.58 -4.97
N TYR A 49 9.07 10.31 -6.00
CA TYR A 49 9.50 11.70 -5.86
C TYR A 49 8.27 12.59 -5.69
N ILE A 50 8.20 13.35 -4.57
CA ILE A 50 7.03 14.18 -4.25
C ILE A 50 7.29 15.68 -4.41
N GLY A 51 8.51 16.06 -4.79
CA GLY A 51 8.89 17.44 -5.04
C GLY A 51 10.16 17.84 -4.30
N ASP A 52 10.37 19.14 -4.20
CA ASP A 52 11.57 19.75 -3.67
C ASP A 52 11.25 20.81 -2.61
N GLU A 53 12.16 20.91 -1.63
CA GLU A 53 12.24 22.06 -0.76
C GLU A 53 13.44 22.92 -1.16
N ILE A 54 13.13 24.14 -1.58
CA ILE A 54 14.12 25.16 -1.89
C ILE A 54 14.44 25.90 -0.59
N ALA A 55 15.72 25.94 -0.24
CA ALA A 55 16.17 26.67 0.93
C ALA A 55 15.81 28.17 0.82
N LYS A 56 15.15 28.70 1.85
CA LYS A 56 14.59 30.07 1.87
C LYS A 56 15.52 31.11 2.51
N GLY A 57 16.69 30.69 3.00
CA GLY A 57 17.66 31.58 3.64
C GLY A 57 18.41 32.45 2.63
N THR A 58 18.75 33.68 3.00
CA THR A 58 19.55 34.59 2.16
C THR A 58 20.96 34.06 1.86
N ALA A 59 21.47 33.11 2.67
CA ALA A 59 22.71 32.39 2.42
C ALA A 59 22.57 31.24 1.41
N ASP A 60 21.34 30.75 1.19
CA ASP A 60 21.04 29.54 0.43
C ASP A 60 20.28 29.82 -0.88
N GLN A 61 19.91 31.08 -1.11
CA GLN A 61 19.31 31.57 -2.34
C GLN A 61 20.37 32.06 -3.31
N GLY A 62 20.42 31.46 -4.49
CA GLY A 62 21.35 31.83 -5.54
C GLY A 62 20.92 33.11 -6.26
N SER A 63 21.81 34.09 -6.35
CA SER A 63 21.78 35.10 -7.43
C SER A 63 22.49 34.57 -8.68
N LEU A 64 22.52 35.34 -9.78
CA LEU A 64 23.34 35.01 -10.96
C LEU A 64 24.77 34.62 -10.52
N GLY A 65 25.18 33.37 -10.82
CA GLY A 65 26.50 32.84 -10.46
C GLY A 65 26.67 32.25 -9.06
N LYS A 66 25.60 32.10 -8.26
CA LYS A 66 25.65 31.45 -6.93
C LYS A 66 24.94 30.09 -6.89
N VAL A 67 25.35 29.25 -5.95
CA VAL A 67 24.81 27.90 -5.71
C VAL A 67 23.46 28.02 -4.98
N GLN A 68 22.45 27.29 -5.48
CA GLN A 68 21.15 27.12 -4.85
C GLN A 68 21.10 25.72 -4.22
N TYR A 69 20.75 25.64 -2.94
CA TYR A 69 20.51 24.35 -2.29
C TYR A 69 19.06 23.91 -2.51
N VAL A 70 18.90 22.68 -3.01
CA VAL A 70 17.61 22.03 -3.27
C VAL A 70 17.59 20.70 -2.53
N THR A 71 16.59 20.49 -1.67
CA THR A 71 16.38 19.21 -0.99
C THR A 71 15.29 18.45 -1.73
N GLN A 72 15.60 17.25 -2.22
CA GLN A 72 14.60 16.39 -2.85
C GLN A 72 13.81 15.62 -1.79
N LEU A 73 12.49 15.66 -1.90
CA LEU A 73 11.58 14.92 -1.05
C LEU A 73 11.16 13.62 -1.73
N TRP A 74 11.35 12.52 -1.00
CA TRP A 74 11.02 11.17 -1.44
C TRP A 74 10.06 10.53 -0.45
N VAL A 75 9.06 9.82 -0.96
CA VAL A 75 8.11 9.03 -0.18
C VAL A 75 8.20 7.57 -0.58
N MET A 76 8.11 6.70 0.41
CA MET A 76 7.95 5.27 0.19
C MET A 76 6.59 4.82 0.70
N VAL A 77 5.77 4.27 -0.20
CA VAL A 77 4.45 3.71 0.14
C VAL A 77 4.57 2.21 0.25
N ILE A 78 4.26 1.65 1.41
CA ILE A 78 4.27 0.20 1.64
C ILE A 78 2.89 -0.37 1.36
N ALA A 79 2.83 -1.35 0.46
CA ALA A 79 1.62 -2.08 0.11
C ALA A 79 1.66 -3.48 0.71
N VAL A 80 0.66 -3.80 1.53
CA VAL A 80 0.50 -5.12 2.17
C VAL A 80 -0.95 -5.59 2.03
N TYR A 81 -1.14 -6.90 1.90
CA TYR A 81 -2.48 -7.49 1.93
C TYR A 81 -2.91 -7.72 3.38
N TYR A 82 -4.05 -7.18 3.78
CA TYR A 82 -4.61 -7.38 5.12
C TYR A 82 -5.64 -8.52 5.09
N ALA A 83 -5.25 -9.70 5.56
CA ALA A 83 -6.11 -10.89 5.52
C ALA A 83 -7.37 -10.78 6.41
N ASP A 84 -7.36 -9.91 7.43
CA ASP A 84 -8.44 -9.85 8.44
C ASP A 84 -9.66 -9.01 8.01
N ALA A 85 -9.57 -8.27 6.90
CA ALA A 85 -10.71 -7.51 6.38
C ALA A 85 -11.84 -8.42 5.81
N VAL A 86 -11.53 -9.68 5.52
CA VAL A 86 -12.46 -10.64 4.90
C VAL A 86 -13.34 -11.36 5.95
N TYR A 87 -12.96 -11.38 7.23
CA TYR A 87 -13.72 -12.10 8.25
C TYR A 87 -15.04 -11.42 8.67
N ARG A 88 -15.26 -10.15 8.32
CA ARG A 88 -16.46 -9.40 8.72
C ARG A 88 -17.70 -9.58 7.84
N PHE A 89 -17.60 -10.27 6.70
CA PHE A 89 -18.74 -10.39 5.76
C PHE A 89 -19.29 -11.81 5.58
N ARG A 90 -18.62 -12.85 6.08
CA ARG A 90 -19.07 -14.26 5.93
C ARG A 90 -19.95 -14.79 7.06
N SER A 91 -20.00 -14.14 8.22
CA SER A 91 -20.83 -14.61 9.35
C SER A 91 -22.29 -14.14 9.29
N ALA A 92 -22.65 -13.21 8.40
CA ALA A 92 -24.01 -12.69 8.31
C ALA A 92 -25.00 -13.62 7.55
N SER A 93 -24.50 -14.60 6.78
CA SER A 93 -25.33 -15.45 5.92
C SER A 93 -25.63 -16.84 6.50
N LEU A 94 -24.99 -17.26 7.59
CA LEU A 94 -25.17 -18.61 8.15
C LEU A 94 -26.24 -18.71 9.25
N SER A 95 -26.84 -17.59 9.65
CA SER A 95 -27.82 -17.56 10.75
C SER A 95 -29.29 -17.72 10.32
N ARG A 96 -29.60 -17.88 9.02
CA ARG A 96 -31.00 -17.95 8.54
C ARG A 96 -31.57 -19.35 8.28
N THR A 97 -30.81 -20.43 8.47
CA THR A 97 -31.26 -21.78 8.07
C THR A 97 -31.41 -22.80 9.22
N ILE A 98 -31.19 -22.41 10.49
CA ILE A 98 -31.23 -23.34 11.64
C ILE A 98 -32.48 -23.16 12.53
N ASN A 99 -33.57 -22.55 12.06
CA ASN A 99 -34.81 -22.55 12.86
C ASN A 99 -36.10 -22.76 12.03
N ARG A 100 -36.26 -23.97 11.48
CA ARG A 100 -37.55 -24.43 10.97
C ARG A 100 -37.69 -25.96 10.98
N ARG A 101 -37.45 -26.59 12.13
CA ARG A 101 -37.82 -28.01 12.39
C ARG A 101 -37.68 -28.35 13.87
N SER A 102 -38.62 -27.90 14.70
CA SER A 102 -38.80 -28.46 16.05
C SER A 102 -40.26 -28.69 16.45
N ASP A 103 -41.25 -28.26 15.66
CA ASP A 103 -42.67 -28.30 16.11
C ASP A 103 -43.49 -29.37 15.37
N ALA A 104 -42.91 -30.55 15.16
CA ALA A 104 -43.61 -31.68 14.54
C ALA A 104 -43.30 -33.00 15.24
N TRP A 105 -43.59 -33.08 16.55
CA TRP A 105 -43.75 -34.36 17.25
C TRP A 105 -44.62 -34.25 18.51
N ALA A 106 -45.76 -33.55 18.46
CA ALA A 106 -46.81 -33.79 19.46
C ALA A 106 -47.63 -35.01 19.02
N VAL A 107 -47.19 -36.19 19.47
CA VAL A 107 -47.90 -37.46 19.35
C VAL A 107 -49.27 -37.36 20.07
N ARG A 108 -50.35 -37.66 19.36
CA ARG A 108 -51.57 -38.30 19.89
C ARG A 108 -51.88 -39.46 18.92
N PRO A 109 -52.10 -40.70 19.39
CA PRO A 109 -53.41 -41.15 19.94
C PRO A 109 -53.24 -42.09 21.17
N ASP A 110 -54.23 -42.40 22.00
CA ASP A 110 -55.37 -43.29 21.72
C ASP A 110 -56.44 -43.19 22.83
N SER A 111 -57.69 -43.30 22.37
CA SER A 111 -58.92 -43.66 23.05
C SER A 111 -58.80 -44.73 24.15
N ARG A 112 -59.42 -44.44 25.29
CA ARG A 112 -60.40 -45.31 25.99
C ARG A 112 -61.21 -44.47 26.96
#